data_AF-A0AAD5S1N0-F1
#
_entry.id   AF-A0AAD5S1N0-F1
#
_cell.length_a   1.000
_cell.length_b   1.000
_cell.length_c   1.000
_cell.angle_alpha   90.00
_cell.angle_beta   90.00
_cell.angle_gamma   90.00
#
_symmetry.space_group_name_H-M   'P 1'
#
loop_
_entity.id
_entity.type
_entity.pdbx_description
1 polymer ?
#
loop_
_entity_poly.entity_id
_entity_poly.type
_entity_poly.pdbx_seq_one_letter_code
_entity_poly.pdbx_strand_id
1 'polypeptide(L)'
;MKDQRAMNSDETAKQTRCKRELRLVDQALQINPKSYWLWNHRRWTLESSPTPDWARELKLVDMLLDKDARNFHGWKYRRDVIANLPQRTPKDEFGFTTTKINQNFSNYSAWHYRSKLLTTTFTTAEEQQNAMQQDFEIVRNAVYTEPADQSAWLYQRWLLGKKPLPLAILGTCLLREDDRSALVFVFNQPTKITNPASISLTVDTEPVNHSGSLQSHYTPVHAIWLPTLPKGDEFVIAIEKDAFVSGSGGAFGGRVGRKVQLGDVQPGTVTIDPSHPIDSDPMTISTPETEDVVADARYQPPAIWSRESKSVEELVEVEPDSKWALLTLVYMMKEVTGRDEDAIRILEKLEKLDGMRAGYYRDLKSEFVLNRAINPPQQILASQTSPAESHTFTLTSVSLTSLPTSTLSNLYTIRHLDLSHNALRSMKFIEILPLLETIELEGNQIERVQGLGGLMRLRRVGVKGNRIRGVEGLRE
;
A
#
# COMPACT_ATOMS: atom_id res chain seq x y z
N MET A 1 20.04 -38.42 -46.70
CA MET A 1 21.48 -38.27 -46.34
C MET A 1 22.10 -36.95 -46.86
N LYS A 2 21.83 -36.53 -48.10
CA LYS A 2 22.26 -35.21 -48.62
C LYS A 2 21.58 -34.03 -47.89
N ASP A 3 20.28 -34.12 -47.63
CA ASP A 3 19.54 -33.04 -46.95
C ASP A 3 19.96 -32.87 -45.49
N GLN A 4 20.23 -33.97 -44.77
CA GLN A 4 20.78 -33.93 -43.41
C GLN A 4 22.16 -33.25 -43.35
N ARG A 5 23.03 -33.48 -44.35
CA ARG A 5 24.34 -32.84 -44.45
C ARG A 5 24.26 -31.35 -44.78
N ALA A 6 23.34 -30.96 -45.66
CA ALA A 6 23.12 -29.56 -46.01
C ALA A 6 22.53 -28.77 -44.82
N MET A 7 21.57 -29.36 -44.10
CA MET A 7 20.95 -28.77 -42.91
C MET A 7 21.98 -28.57 -41.77
N ASN A 8 22.85 -29.56 -41.55
CA ASN A 8 23.92 -29.49 -40.56
C ASN A 8 25.00 -28.44 -40.93
N SER A 9 25.20 -28.20 -42.24
CA SER A 9 26.11 -27.17 -42.74
C SER A 9 25.58 -25.74 -42.52
N ASP A 10 24.29 -25.50 -42.74
CA ASP A 10 23.68 -24.19 -42.52
C ASP A 10 23.60 -23.84 -41.02
N GLU A 11 23.30 -24.84 -40.18
CA GLU A 11 23.28 -24.68 -38.73
C GLU A 11 24.67 -24.34 -38.17
N THR A 12 25.72 -24.96 -38.70
CA THR A 12 27.11 -24.64 -38.35
C THR A 12 27.49 -23.21 -38.78
N ALA A 13 27.05 -22.77 -39.96
CA ALA A 13 27.28 -21.41 -40.44
C ALA A 13 26.53 -20.38 -39.58
N LYS A 14 25.28 -20.67 -39.20
CA LYS A 14 24.47 -19.83 -38.29
C LYS A 14 25.13 -19.72 -36.91
N GLN A 15 25.58 -20.85 -36.34
CA GLN A 15 26.29 -20.85 -35.05
C GLN A 15 27.56 -19.98 -35.10
N THR A 16 28.30 -20.04 -36.21
CA THR A 16 29.50 -19.23 -36.41
C THR A 16 29.17 -17.73 -36.48
N ARG A 17 28.08 -17.35 -37.16
CA ARG A 17 27.59 -15.95 -37.18
C ARG A 17 27.19 -15.48 -35.78
N CYS A 18 26.40 -16.24 -35.04
CA CYS A 18 26.02 -15.91 -33.67
C CYS A 18 27.24 -15.71 -32.76
N LYS A 19 28.25 -16.60 -32.84
CA LYS A 19 29.50 -16.45 -32.06
C LYS A 19 30.32 -15.20 -32.44
N ARG A 20 30.27 -14.75 -33.68
CA ARG A 20 30.89 -13.48 -34.09
C ARG A 20 30.12 -12.30 -33.54
N GLU A 21 28.79 -12.36 -33.63
CA GLU A 21 27.91 -11.30 -33.15
C GLU A 21 28.02 -11.11 -31.63
N LEU A 22 28.04 -12.20 -30.85
CA LEU A 22 28.23 -12.12 -29.39
C LEU A 22 29.55 -11.46 -28.99
N ARG A 23 30.63 -11.68 -29.77
CA ARG A 23 31.93 -11.02 -29.55
C ARG A 23 31.87 -9.52 -29.84
N LEU A 24 31.16 -9.11 -30.89
CA LEU A 24 30.92 -7.71 -31.17
C LEU A 24 30.12 -7.04 -30.04
N VAL A 25 29.07 -7.71 -29.58
CA VAL A 25 28.25 -7.22 -28.46
C VAL A 25 29.05 -7.17 -27.16
N ASP A 26 29.95 -8.12 -26.90
CA ASP A 26 30.86 -8.08 -25.74
C ASP A 26 31.69 -6.78 -25.75
N GLN A 27 32.28 -6.43 -26.89
CA GLN A 27 33.07 -5.19 -27.04
C GLN A 27 32.21 -3.94 -26.84
N ALA A 28 31.00 -3.93 -27.41
CA ALA A 28 30.08 -2.81 -27.26
C ALA A 28 29.60 -2.64 -25.81
N LEU A 29 29.35 -3.74 -25.08
CA LEU A 29 28.93 -3.72 -23.68
C LEU A 29 30.06 -3.28 -22.73
N GLN A 30 31.33 -3.49 -23.09
CA GLN A 30 32.45 -2.92 -22.33
C GLN A 30 32.47 -1.38 -22.39
N ILE A 31 32.01 -0.80 -23.51
CA ILE A 31 31.90 0.65 -23.68
C ILE A 31 30.62 1.18 -23.02
N ASN A 32 29.49 0.50 -23.25
CA ASN A 32 28.19 0.91 -22.71
C ASN A 32 27.42 -0.26 -22.08
N PRO A 33 27.71 -0.59 -20.80
CA PRO A 33 27.08 -1.72 -20.10
C PRO A 33 25.62 -1.45 -19.70
N LYS A 34 25.09 -0.24 -19.96
CA LYS A 34 23.71 0.18 -19.61
C LYS A 34 22.84 0.40 -20.86
N SER A 35 23.23 -0.16 -21.99
CA SER A 35 22.44 -0.09 -23.22
C SER A 35 21.37 -1.17 -23.25
N TYR A 36 20.10 -0.76 -23.26
CA TYR A 36 18.96 -1.67 -23.47
C TYR A 36 19.10 -2.48 -24.77
N TRP A 37 19.50 -1.81 -25.85
CA TRP A 37 19.59 -2.42 -27.17
C TRP A 37 20.66 -3.49 -27.26
N LEU A 38 21.82 -3.28 -26.61
CA LEU A 38 22.89 -4.27 -26.61
C LEU A 38 22.49 -5.53 -25.83
N TRP A 39 21.87 -5.37 -24.66
CA TRP A 39 21.38 -6.51 -23.87
C TRP A 39 20.26 -7.28 -24.58
N ASN A 40 19.32 -6.56 -25.22
CA ASN A 40 18.26 -7.20 -26.02
C ASN A 40 18.84 -7.93 -27.24
N HIS A 41 19.76 -7.30 -27.97
CA HIS A 41 20.40 -7.92 -29.13
C HIS A 41 21.23 -9.15 -28.75
N ARG A 42 21.94 -9.09 -27.62
CA ARG A 42 22.65 -10.24 -27.07
C ARG A 42 21.72 -11.43 -26.82
N ARG A 43 20.61 -11.18 -26.13
CA ARG A 43 19.60 -12.19 -25.82
C ARG A 43 19.01 -12.78 -27.11
N TRP A 44 18.59 -11.94 -28.05
CA TRP A 44 18.08 -12.38 -29.35
C TRP A 44 19.10 -13.23 -30.12
N THR A 45 20.38 -12.86 -30.07
CA THR A 45 21.47 -13.61 -30.71
C THR A 45 21.63 -15.01 -30.10
N LEU A 46 21.50 -15.13 -28.78
CA LEU A 46 21.55 -16.41 -28.06
C LEU A 46 20.32 -17.27 -28.37
N GLU A 47 19.12 -16.69 -28.33
CA GLU A 47 17.86 -17.38 -28.69
C GLU A 47 17.87 -17.84 -30.15
N SER A 48 18.56 -17.12 -31.03
CA SER A 48 18.74 -17.49 -32.44
C SER A 48 19.86 -18.52 -32.67
N SER A 49 20.72 -18.74 -31.68
CA SER A 49 21.89 -19.63 -31.78
C SER A 49 21.44 -21.09 -31.76
N PRO A 50 21.91 -21.93 -32.69
CA PRO A 50 21.67 -23.38 -32.63
C PRO A 50 22.11 -24.05 -31.33
N THR A 51 23.28 -23.64 -30.80
CA THR A 51 23.85 -24.17 -29.56
C THR A 51 24.28 -23.02 -28.64
N PRO A 52 23.34 -22.39 -27.91
CA PRO A 52 23.66 -21.29 -27.01
C PRO A 52 24.46 -21.78 -25.79
N ASP A 53 25.49 -21.03 -25.42
CA ASP A 53 26.34 -21.34 -24.25
C ASP A 53 25.90 -20.52 -23.04
N TRP A 54 24.79 -20.92 -22.43
CA TRP A 54 24.25 -20.22 -21.26
C TRP A 54 25.17 -20.28 -20.03
N ALA A 55 26.04 -21.29 -19.93
CA ALA A 55 27.01 -21.40 -18.83
C ALA A 55 28.08 -20.30 -18.91
N ARG A 56 28.55 -19.97 -20.12
CA ARG A 56 29.41 -18.80 -20.35
C ARG A 56 28.68 -17.51 -20.00
N GLU A 57 27.42 -17.37 -20.38
CA GLU A 57 26.64 -16.17 -20.11
C GLU A 57 26.41 -15.94 -18.62
N LEU A 58 26.26 -17.01 -17.83
CA LEU A 58 26.19 -16.92 -16.37
C LEU A 58 27.50 -16.35 -15.78
N LYS A 59 28.66 -16.85 -16.23
CA LYS A 59 29.96 -16.32 -15.80
C LYS A 59 30.14 -14.85 -16.20
N LEU A 60 29.67 -14.48 -17.38
CA LEU A 60 29.75 -13.10 -17.87
C LEU A 60 28.94 -12.16 -16.97
N VAL A 61 27.70 -12.53 -16.65
CA VAL A 61 26.85 -11.68 -15.81
C VAL A 61 27.33 -11.66 -14.36
N ASP A 62 27.95 -12.74 -13.86
CA ASP A 62 28.64 -12.73 -12.56
C ASP A 62 29.73 -11.67 -12.51
N MET A 63 30.64 -11.66 -13.49
CA MET A 63 31.72 -10.67 -13.60
C MET A 63 31.17 -9.23 -13.73
N LEU A 64 30.07 -9.05 -14.48
CA LEU A 64 29.42 -7.75 -14.58
C LEU A 64 28.90 -7.27 -13.21
N LEU A 65 28.25 -8.16 -12.46
CA LEU A 65 27.67 -7.84 -11.16
C LEU A 65 28.71 -7.79 -10.04
N ASP A 66 29.91 -8.34 -10.22
CA ASP A 66 31.05 -8.08 -9.34
C ASP A 66 31.61 -6.66 -9.57
N LYS A 67 31.64 -6.19 -10.84
CA LYS A 67 32.13 -4.86 -11.19
C LYS A 67 31.12 -3.74 -10.92
N ASP A 68 29.85 -3.97 -11.21
CA ASP A 68 28.74 -3.04 -10.98
C ASP A 68 27.56 -3.81 -10.37
N ALA A 69 27.60 -3.95 -9.06
CA ALA A 69 26.62 -4.69 -8.26
C ALA A 69 25.20 -4.12 -8.37
N ARG A 70 25.04 -2.86 -8.80
CA ARG A 70 23.75 -2.17 -8.96
C ARG A 70 23.29 -2.11 -10.43
N ASN A 71 23.96 -2.79 -11.35
CA ASN A 71 23.57 -2.81 -12.76
C ASN A 71 22.25 -3.59 -12.95
N PHE A 72 21.14 -2.86 -13.07
CA PHE A 72 19.82 -3.48 -13.21
C PHE A 72 19.67 -4.27 -14.53
N HIS A 73 20.42 -3.93 -15.59
CA HIS A 73 20.44 -4.72 -16.83
C HIS A 73 21.12 -6.06 -16.59
N GLY A 74 22.23 -6.08 -15.85
CA GLY A 74 22.91 -7.30 -15.42
C GLY A 74 21.98 -8.20 -14.60
N TRP A 75 21.28 -7.64 -13.60
CA TRP A 75 20.32 -8.42 -12.82
C TRP A 75 19.14 -8.94 -13.65
N LYS A 76 18.64 -8.16 -14.62
CA LYS A 76 17.62 -8.64 -15.56
C LYS A 76 18.15 -9.76 -16.45
N TYR A 77 19.30 -9.54 -17.07
CA TYR A 77 19.93 -10.50 -17.97
C TYR A 77 20.26 -11.81 -17.25
N ARG A 78 20.70 -11.75 -15.99
CA ARG A 78 20.89 -12.94 -15.16
C ARG A 78 19.62 -13.78 -15.07
N ARG A 79 18.47 -13.18 -14.80
CA ARG A 79 17.19 -13.91 -14.73
C ARG A 79 16.86 -14.58 -16.07
N ASP A 80 17.12 -13.89 -17.18
CA ASP A 80 16.94 -14.46 -18.52
C ASP A 80 17.90 -15.65 -18.77
N VAL A 81 19.16 -15.55 -18.35
CA VAL A 81 20.15 -16.64 -18.44
C VAL A 81 19.76 -17.84 -17.58
N ILE A 82 19.35 -17.61 -16.33
CA ILE A 82 18.95 -18.68 -15.41
C ILE A 82 17.71 -19.41 -15.92
N ALA A 83 16.76 -18.71 -16.54
CA ALA A 83 15.59 -19.34 -17.17
C ALA A 83 15.95 -20.36 -18.26
N ASN A 84 17.17 -20.27 -18.82
CA ASN A 84 17.69 -21.19 -19.82
C ASN A 84 18.73 -22.20 -19.27
N LEU A 85 18.92 -22.26 -17.95
CA LEU A 85 19.84 -23.18 -17.28
C LEU A 85 19.07 -24.11 -16.33
N PRO A 86 18.57 -25.27 -16.81
CA PRO A 86 17.74 -26.17 -16.00
C PRO A 86 18.46 -26.75 -14.78
N GLN A 87 19.80 -26.75 -14.77
CA GLN A 87 20.61 -27.16 -13.63
C GLN A 87 20.68 -26.14 -12.49
N ARG A 88 20.21 -24.90 -12.71
CA ARG A 88 20.17 -23.85 -11.70
C ARG A 88 18.78 -23.79 -11.09
N THR A 89 18.72 -24.02 -9.78
CA THR A 89 17.48 -23.99 -9.02
C THR A 89 17.21 -22.59 -8.45
N PRO A 90 15.95 -22.27 -8.09
CA PRO A 90 15.64 -21.06 -7.33
C PRO A 90 16.43 -20.95 -6.02
N LYS A 91 16.75 -22.09 -5.36
CA LYS A 91 17.56 -22.13 -4.14
C LYS A 91 19.01 -21.69 -4.41
N ASP A 92 19.59 -22.05 -5.56
CA ASP A 92 20.92 -21.57 -5.96
C ASP A 92 20.95 -20.05 -6.13
N GLU A 93 19.90 -19.49 -6.76
CA GLU A 93 19.79 -18.05 -6.94
C GLU A 93 19.53 -17.31 -5.63
N PHE A 94 18.78 -17.93 -4.71
CA PHE A 94 18.62 -17.40 -3.35
C PHE A 94 19.99 -17.34 -2.64
N GLY A 95 20.80 -18.39 -2.75
CA GLY A 95 22.19 -18.40 -2.24
C GLY A 95 23.10 -17.37 -2.92
N PHE A 96 22.93 -17.13 -4.22
CA PHE A 96 23.64 -16.07 -4.93
C PHE A 96 23.32 -14.69 -4.36
N THR A 97 22.04 -14.40 -4.07
CA THR A 97 21.69 -13.12 -3.42
C THR A 97 22.32 -12.97 -2.04
N THR A 98 22.42 -14.05 -1.24
CA THR A 98 23.14 -14.04 0.04
C THR A 98 24.60 -13.63 -0.16
N THR A 99 25.27 -14.22 -1.16
CA THR A 99 26.67 -13.91 -1.49
C THR A 99 26.82 -12.43 -1.85
N LYS A 100 25.94 -11.90 -2.70
CA LYS A 100 25.97 -10.50 -3.14
C LYS A 100 25.64 -9.50 -2.04
N ILE A 101 24.80 -9.87 -1.08
CA ILE A 101 24.49 -9.05 0.10
C ILE A 101 25.70 -9.02 1.05
N ASN A 102 26.31 -10.18 1.33
CA ASN A 102 27.47 -10.25 2.21
C ASN A 102 28.71 -9.54 1.64
N GLN A 103 28.83 -9.47 0.32
CA GLN A 103 29.87 -8.67 -0.35
C GLN A 103 29.64 -7.16 -0.20
N ASN A 104 28.37 -6.72 -0.16
CA ASN A 104 27.98 -5.33 -0.10
C ASN A 104 26.54 -5.19 0.39
N PHE A 105 26.36 -4.81 1.67
CA PHE A 105 25.04 -4.64 2.28
C PHE A 105 24.23 -3.53 1.61
N SER A 106 24.90 -2.55 1.01
CA SER A 106 24.27 -1.48 0.23
C SER A 106 23.76 -1.94 -1.16
N ASN A 107 23.82 -3.24 -1.49
CA ASN A 107 23.32 -3.77 -2.77
C ASN A 107 21.79 -3.94 -2.81
N TYR A 108 21.05 -2.86 -3.03
CA TYR A 108 19.59 -2.89 -3.16
C TYR A 108 19.07 -3.90 -4.19
N SER A 109 19.80 -4.13 -5.29
CA SER A 109 19.36 -5.07 -6.33
C SER A 109 19.38 -6.52 -5.85
N ALA A 110 20.35 -6.89 -5.00
CA ALA A 110 20.39 -8.22 -4.38
C ALA A 110 19.24 -8.40 -3.38
N TRP A 111 19.00 -7.42 -2.50
CA TRP A 111 17.85 -7.43 -1.58
C TRP A 111 16.51 -7.52 -2.31
N HIS A 112 16.34 -6.74 -3.38
CA HIS A 112 15.12 -6.78 -4.19
C HIS A 112 14.92 -8.15 -4.84
N TYR A 113 15.97 -8.74 -5.42
CA TYR A 113 15.84 -10.05 -6.05
C TYR A 113 15.58 -11.14 -5.00
N ARG A 114 16.24 -11.06 -3.85
CA ARG A 114 15.99 -11.94 -2.70
C ARG A 114 14.54 -11.89 -2.26
N SER A 115 13.94 -10.70 -2.21
CA SER A 115 12.53 -10.51 -1.84
C SER A 115 11.57 -11.23 -2.80
N LYS A 116 11.91 -11.30 -4.09
CA LYS A 116 11.11 -12.05 -5.08
C LYS A 116 11.33 -13.55 -4.94
N LEU A 117 12.59 -13.98 -4.77
CA LEU A 117 12.94 -15.39 -4.62
C LEU A 117 12.35 -16.01 -3.35
N LEU A 118 12.36 -15.30 -2.22
CA LEU A 118 11.80 -15.79 -0.95
C LEU A 118 10.33 -16.22 -1.08
N THR A 119 9.57 -15.56 -1.97
CA THR A 119 8.15 -15.88 -2.20
C THR A 119 7.91 -17.06 -3.15
N THR A 120 8.93 -17.51 -3.88
CA THR A 120 8.78 -18.53 -4.95
C THR A 120 9.72 -19.73 -4.80
N THR A 121 10.73 -19.66 -3.94
CA THR A 121 11.82 -20.64 -3.84
C THR A 121 11.49 -21.84 -2.96
N PHE A 122 10.72 -21.61 -1.90
CA PHE A 122 10.44 -22.59 -0.87
C PHE A 122 9.05 -23.18 -1.07
N THR A 123 8.96 -24.51 -0.99
CA THR A 123 7.70 -25.24 -1.24
C THR A 123 6.89 -25.46 0.02
N THR A 124 7.54 -25.45 1.20
CA THR A 124 6.88 -25.59 2.51
C THR A 124 6.95 -24.29 3.30
N ALA A 125 5.93 -24.05 4.12
CA ALA A 125 5.89 -22.89 5.00
C ALA A 125 7.04 -22.91 6.02
N GLU A 126 7.45 -24.09 6.47
CA GLU A 126 8.58 -24.26 7.41
C GLU A 126 9.92 -23.83 6.77
N GLU A 127 10.22 -24.28 5.55
CA GLU A 127 11.44 -23.86 4.86
C GLU A 127 11.48 -22.35 4.64
N GLN A 128 10.33 -21.78 4.24
CA GLN A 128 10.21 -20.33 4.05
C GLN A 128 10.44 -19.58 5.36
N GLN A 129 9.83 -20.02 6.46
CA GLN A 129 9.98 -19.38 7.77
C GLN A 129 11.43 -19.46 8.27
N ASN A 130 12.11 -20.58 8.07
CA ASN A 130 13.53 -20.74 8.40
C ASN A 130 14.41 -19.77 7.58
N ALA A 131 14.13 -19.61 6.29
CA ALA A 131 14.83 -18.65 5.45
C ALA A 131 14.56 -17.20 5.89
N MET A 132 13.32 -16.87 6.28
CA MET A 132 12.97 -15.56 6.83
C MET A 132 13.71 -15.27 8.14
N GLN A 133 13.86 -16.27 9.02
CA GLN A 133 14.60 -16.12 10.26
C GLN A 133 16.08 -15.81 10.02
N GLN A 134 16.72 -16.53 9.09
CA GLN A 134 18.08 -16.24 8.67
C GLN A 134 18.20 -14.84 8.06
N ASP A 135 17.20 -14.42 7.29
CA ASP A 135 17.16 -13.08 6.70
C ASP A 135 17.12 -11.98 7.75
N PHE A 136 16.40 -12.15 8.86
CA PHE A 136 16.44 -11.21 9.98
C PHE A 136 17.85 -11.07 10.56
N GLU A 137 18.62 -12.16 10.64
CA GLU A 137 20.00 -12.11 11.12
C GLU A 137 20.93 -11.37 10.15
N ILE A 138 20.80 -11.63 8.84
CA ILE A 138 21.57 -10.94 7.79
C ILE A 138 21.23 -9.44 7.80
N VAL A 139 19.94 -9.10 7.90
CA VAL A 139 19.46 -7.72 8.01
C VAL A 139 20.04 -7.05 9.24
N ARG A 140 19.99 -7.70 10.40
CA ARG A 140 20.56 -7.17 11.64
C ARG A 140 22.04 -6.87 11.47
N ASN A 141 22.82 -7.81 10.94
CA ASN A 141 24.23 -7.58 10.68
C ASN A 141 24.44 -6.39 9.72
N ALA A 142 23.63 -6.28 8.67
CA ALA A 142 23.71 -5.20 7.71
C ALA A 142 23.41 -3.83 8.34
N VAL A 143 22.31 -3.69 9.09
CA VAL A 143 21.89 -2.40 9.67
C VAL A 143 22.77 -1.96 10.83
N TYR A 144 23.40 -2.87 11.56
CA TYR A 144 24.40 -2.52 12.58
C TYR A 144 25.76 -2.18 11.98
N THR A 145 26.10 -2.71 10.80
CA THR A 145 27.36 -2.40 10.11
C THR A 145 27.26 -1.08 9.33
N GLU A 146 26.15 -0.86 8.62
CA GLU A 146 25.91 0.31 7.77
C GLU A 146 24.53 0.93 8.06
N PRO A 147 24.29 1.51 9.26
CA PRO A 147 22.98 2.05 9.65
C PRO A 147 22.49 3.18 8.75
N ALA A 148 23.40 3.85 8.03
CA ALA A 148 23.07 4.90 7.09
C ALA A 148 22.55 4.41 5.72
N ASP A 149 22.79 3.15 5.33
CA ASP A 149 22.32 2.62 4.05
C ASP A 149 20.87 2.12 4.15
N GLN A 150 20.03 2.57 3.22
CA GLN A 150 18.59 2.31 3.25
C GLN A 150 18.20 0.88 2.85
N SER A 151 19.06 0.12 2.18
CA SER A 151 18.67 -1.11 1.48
C SER A 151 18.22 -2.20 2.44
N ALA A 152 18.97 -2.41 3.52
CA ALA A 152 18.65 -3.38 4.54
C ALA A 152 17.39 -2.98 5.33
N TRP A 153 17.21 -1.69 5.64
CA TRP A 153 15.99 -1.17 6.29
C TRP A 153 14.73 -1.38 5.46
N LEU A 154 14.81 -1.12 4.14
CA LEU A 154 13.70 -1.36 3.22
C LEU A 154 13.36 -2.86 3.13
N TYR A 155 14.37 -3.73 3.15
CA TYR A 155 14.17 -5.17 3.18
C TYR A 155 13.59 -5.66 4.51
N GLN A 156 14.07 -5.17 5.65
CA GLN A 156 13.53 -5.48 6.99
C GLN A 156 12.03 -5.16 7.05
N ARG A 157 11.66 -3.94 6.62
CA ARG A 157 10.26 -3.51 6.58
C ARG A 157 9.42 -4.39 5.66
N TRP A 158 9.97 -4.83 4.54
CA TRP A 158 9.29 -5.78 3.64
C TRP A 158 9.14 -7.16 4.28
N LEU A 159 10.15 -7.62 5.04
CA LEU A 159 10.21 -8.93 5.69
C LEU A 159 9.26 -9.04 6.89
N LEU A 160 9.09 -7.95 7.65
CA LEU A 160 8.13 -7.84 8.75
C LEU A 160 6.66 -7.92 8.26
N GLY A 161 6.42 -7.58 7.00
CA GLY A 161 5.09 -7.53 6.40
C GLY A 161 4.24 -6.37 6.92
N LYS A 162 2.96 -6.34 6.53
CA LYS A 162 1.97 -5.41 7.07
C LYS A 162 0.91 -6.19 7.80
N LYS A 163 0.45 -5.68 8.95
CA LYS A 163 -0.65 -6.31 9.68
C LYS A 163 -1.85 -6.46 8.73
N PRO A 164 -2.40 -7.68 8.56
CA PRO A 164 -3.59 -7.84 7.75
C PRO A 164 -4.72 -7.07 8.41
N LEU A 165 -5.30 -6.14 7.66
CA LEU A 165 -6.48 -5.39 8.07
C LEU A 165 -7.64 -5.92 7.22
N PRO A 166 -8.52 -6.77 7.78
CA PRO A 166 -9.67 -7.28 7.03
C PRO A 166 -10.53 -6.11 6.55
N LEU A 167 -11.11 -6.26 5.36
CA LEU A 167 -12.04 -5.26 4.85
C LEU A 167 -13.27 -5.25 5.75
N ALA A 168 -13.53 -4.10 6.37
CA ALA A 168 -14.68 -3.90 7.23
C ALA A 168 -15.47 -2.68 6.80
N ILE A 169 -16.80 -2.78 6.89
CA ILE A 169 -17.71 -1.65 6.80
C ILE A 169 -17.70 -0.99 8.17
N LEU A 170 -17.22 0.24 8.24
CA LEU A 170 -17.26 1.05 9.46
C LEU A 170 -18.69 1.47 9.78
N GLY A 171 -19.48 1.82 8.77
CA GLY A 171 -20.88 2.13 8.92
C GLY A 171 -21.59 2.38 7.59
N THR A 172 -22.92 2.42 7.65
CA THR A 172 -23.79 2.72 6.51
C THR A 172 -24.68 3.92 6.81
N CYS A 173 -24.85 4.79 5.82
CA CYS A 173 -25.67 6.00 5.93
C CYS A 173 -26.71 6.03 4.81
N LEU A 174 -27.97 6.21 5.17
CA LEU A 174 -29.02 6.58 4.23
C LEU A 174 -29.22 8.09 4.30
N LEU A 175 -28.91 8.79 3.21
CA LEU A 175 -29.04 10.23 3.08
C LEU A 175 -30.25 10.55 2.20
N ARG A 176 -31.12 11.44 2.69
CA ARG A 176 -32.25 11.99 1.93
C ARG A 176 -32.27 13.49 2.10
N GLU A 177 -32.28 14.20 0.97
CA GLU A 177 -32.33 15.66 0.95
C GLU A 177 -33.04 16.11 -0.33
N ASP A 178 -34.15 16.83 -0.16
CA ASP A 178 -35.07 17.22 -1.24
C ASP A 178 -35.49 15.98 -2.06
N ASP A 179 -35.24 16.00 -3.38
CA ASP A 179 -35.48 14.90 -4.31
C ASP A 179 -34.28 13.96 -4.50
N ARG A 180 -33.20 14.13 -3.72
CA ARG A 180 -32.00 13.30 -3.80
C ARG A 180 -31.94 12.32 -2.64
N SER A 181 -31.58 11.09 -2.96
CA SER A 181 -31.24 10.06 -1.99
C SER A 181 -29.90 9.42 -2.33
N ALA A 182 -29.14 9.06 -1.31
CA ALA A 182 -27.90 8.32 -1.46
C ALA A 182 -27.73 7.31 -0.32
N LEU A 183 -27.29 6.11 -0.66
CA LEU A 183 -26.81 5.13 0.30
C LEU A 183 -25.28 5.18 0.30
N VAL A 184 -24.67 5.33 1.47
CA VAL A 184 -23.21 5.43 1.59
C VAL A 184 -22.69 4.29 2.44
N PHE A 185 -21.71 3.57 1.92
CA PHE A 185 -20.92 2.59 2.67
C PHE A 185 -19.57 3.18 3.00
N VAL A 186 -19.21 3.22 4.28
CA VAL A 186 -17.89 3.66 4.72
C VAL A 186 -17.06 2.45 5.15
N PHE A 187 -15.82 2.40 4.70
CA PHE A 187 -14.91 1.26 4.88
C PHE A 187 -13.67 1.68 5.66
N ASN A 188 -13.08 0.71 6.36
CA ASN A 188 -11.83 0.90 7.12
C ASN A 188 -10.58 1.04 6.23
N GLN A 189 -10.72 0.89 4.92
CA GLN A 189 -9.66 1.03 3.93
C GLN A 189 -10.23 1.40 2.55
N PRO A 190 -9.41 1.95 1.62
CA PRO A 190 -9.87 2.27 0.27
C PRO A 190 -10.45 1.02 -0.40
N THR A 191 -11.66 1.13 -0.95
CA THR A 191 -12.44 0.01 -1.48
C THR A 191 -13.01 0.37 -2.85
N LYS A 192 -13.14 -0.63 -3.73
CA LYS A 192 -13.78 -0.48 -5.03
C LYS A 192 -14.83 -1.58 -5.23
N ILE A 193 -15.84 -1.25 -6.03
CA ILE A 193 -16.85 -2.20 -6.49
C ILE A 193 -16.24 -3.03 -7.64
N THR A 194 -16.30 -4.34 -7.54
CA THR A 194 -15.83 -5.29 -8.57
C THR A 194 -16.91 -5.62 -9.59
N ASN A 195 -18.13 -5.86 -9.11
CA ASN A 195 -19.30 -6.21 -9.88
C ASN A 195 -20.50 -5.42 -9.36
N PRO A 196 -20.97 -4.39 -10.07
CA PRO A 196 -22.19 -3.67 -9.68
C PRO A 196 -23.42 -4.58 -9.49
N ALA A 197 -23.50 -5.72 -10.20
CA ALA A 197 -24.65 -6.62 -10.12
C ALA A 197 -24.70 -7.47 -8.83
N SER A 198 -23.60 -7.54 -8.08
CA SER A 198 -23.53 -8.26 -6.81
C SER A 198 -23.99 -7.41 -5.62
N ILE A 199 -24.49 -6.20 -5.89
CA ILE A 199 -25.21 -5.35 -4.94
C ILE A 199 -26.64 -5.31 -5.47
N SER A 200 -27.57 -5.95 -4.77
CA SER A 200 -28.98 -5.90 -5.09
C SER A 200 -29.74 -5.11 -4.03
N LEU A 201 -30.64 -4.26 -4.50
CA LEU A 201 -31.54 -3.47 -3.68
C LEU A 201 -32.96 -3.96 -3.93
N THR A 202 -33.68 -4.27 -2.87
CA THR A 202 -35.13 -4.49 -2.90
C THR A 202 -35.81 -3.38 -2.12
N VAL A 203 -36.91 -2.86 -2.66
CA VAL A 203 -37.74 -1.82 -2.05
C VAL A 203 -39.14 -2.35 -1.94
N ASP A 204 -39.70 -2.34 -0.73
CA ASP A 204 -41.03 -2.88 -0.45
C ASP A 204 -41.23 -4.30 -1.05
N THR A 205 -40.20 -5.15 -0.94
CA THR A 205 -40.08 -6.52 -1.51
C THR A 205 -39.88 -6.66 -3.02
N GLU A 206 -39.85 -5.56 -3.78
CA GLU A 206 -39.61 -5.58 -5.23
C GLU A 206 -38.14 -5.26 -5.58
N PRO A 207 -37.50 -6.01 -6.50
CA PRO A 207 -36.13 -5.75 -6.91
C PRO A 207 -36.02 -4.46 -7.72
N VAL A 208 -35.03 -3.64 -7.38
CA VAL A 208 -34.73 -2.40 -8.08
C VAL A 208 -33.68 -2.67 -9.16
N ASN A 209 -34.07 -2.53 -10.42
CA ASN A 209 -33.12 -2.56 -11.53
C ASN A 209 -32.31 -1.25 -11.53
N HIS A 210 -31.04 -1.31 -11.09
CA HIS A 210 -30.08 -0.22 -11.18
C HIS A 210 -29.73 0.08 -12.65
N SER A 211 -30.60 0.80 -13.35
CA SER A 211 -30.35 1.30 -14.71
C SER A 211 -29.45 2.55 -14.73
N GLY A 212 -29.24 3.17 -13.57
CA GLY A 212 -28.24 4.23 -13.37
C GLY A 212 -26.90 3.60 -12.98
N SER A 213 -25.87 3.83 -13.79
CA SER A 213 -24.49 3.43 -13.53
C SER A 213 -24.12 3.63 -12.06
N LEU A 214 -23.99 2.54 -11.29
CA LEU A 214 -23.10 2.52 -10.12
C LEU A 214 -21.78 3.07 -10.63
N GLN A 215 -21.44 4.31 -10.30
CA GLN A 215 -20.19 4.90 -10.76
C GLN A 215 -19.08 4.09 -10.11
N SER A 216 -18.52 3.15 -10.87
CA SER A 216 -17.30 2.47 -10.48
C SER A 216 -16.24 3.56 -10.36
N HIS A 217 -15.93 3.96 -9.14
CA HIS A 217 -14.75 4.74 -8.92
C HIS A 217 -13.57 3.84 -9.32
N TYR A 218 -12.93 4.15 -10.46
CA TYR A 218 -11.68 3.50 -10.88
C TYR A 218 -10.62 3.58 -9.77
N THR A 219 -10.75 4.58 -8.90
CA THR A 219 -9.90 4.80 -7.73
C THR A 219 -10.60 4.27 -6.48
N PRO A 220 -9.95 3.39 -5.70
CA PRO A 220 -10.47 2.95 -4.41
C PRO A 220 -10.69 4.12 -3.44
N VAL A 221 -11.83 4.14 -2.74
CA VAL A 221 -12.24 5.21 -1.82
C VAL A 221 -12.72 4.63 -0.49
N HIS A 222 -12.66 5.41 0.60
CA HIS A 222 -13.17 4.95 1.90
C HIS A 222 -14.70 5.05 2.00
N ALA A 223 -15.35 5.92 1.21
CA ALA A 223 -16.80 6.03 1.17
C ALA A 223 -17.30 5.78 -0.25
N ILE A 224 -18.17 4.78 -0.42
CA ILE A 224 -18.82 4.45 -1.69
C ILE A 224 -20.24 4.98 -1.65
N TRP A 225 -20.52 5.93 -2.55
CA TRP A 225 -21.82 6.60 -2.66
C TRP A 225 -22.65 5.94 -3.76
N LEU A 226 -23.80 5.40 -3.38
CA LEU A 226 -24.77 4.83 -4.31
C LEU A 226 -25.92 5.83 -4.50
N PRO A 227 -25.96 6.56 -5.62
CA PRO A 227 -26.98 7.58 -5.85
C PRO A 227 -28.32 6.94 -6.23
N THR A 228 -29.40 7.63 -5.86
CA THR A 228 -30.77 7.37 -6.34
C THR A 228 -31.37 6.06 -5.86
N LEU A 229 -31.96 6.08 -4.67
CA LEU A 229 -32.87 5.04 -4.20
C LEU A 229 -34.30 5.36 -4.69
N PRO A 230 -35.08 4.35 -5.13
CA PRO A 230 -36.48 4.57 -5.46
C PRO A 230 -37.25 5.12 -4.25
N LYS A 231 -38.35 5.81 -4.52
CA LYS A 231 -39.30 6.22 -3.47
C LYS A 231 -39.96 4.95 -2.92
N GLY A 232 -39.80 4.70 -1.63
CA GLY A 232 -40.34 3.56 -0.90
C GLY A 232 -40.05 3.72 0.60
N ASP A 233 -40.73 2.93 1.42
CA ASP A 233 -40.66 3.05 2.87
C ASP A 233 -39.66 2.03 3.45
N GLU A 234 -39.61 0.80 2.92
CA GLU A 234 -38.64 -0.23 3.33
C GLU A 234 -37.58 -0.52 2.25
N PHE A 235 -36.32 -0.55 2.68
CA PHE A 235 -35.19 -0.91 1.84
C PHE A 235 -34.50 -2.13 2.44
N VAL A 236 -34.28 -3.12 1.59
CA VAL A 236 -33.43 -4.26 1.87
C VAL A 236 -32.27 -4.22 0.88
N ILE A 237 -31.05 -4.18 1.41
CA ILE A 237 -29.86 -4.26 0.57
C ILE A 237 -29.22 -5.62 0.81
N ALA A 238 -29.02 -6.37 -0.26
CA ALA A 238 -28.28 -7.62 -0.27
C ALA A 238 -26.95 -7.43 -1.00
N ILE A 239 -25.87 -7.83 -0.34
CA ILE A 239 -24.50 -7.68 -0.81
C ILE A 239 -23.90 -9.09 -0.91
N GLU A 240 -23.48 -9.49 -2.10
CA GLU A 240 -22.80 -10.77 -2.28
C GLU A 240 -21.33 -10.70 -1.83
N LYS A 241 -20.75 -11.88 -1.56
CA LYS A 241 -19.43 -12.09 -0.93
C LYS A 241 -18.25 -11.37 -1.62
N ASP A 242 -18.37 -11.06 -2.91
CA ASP A 242 -17.29 -10.50 -3.72
C ASP A 242 -17.59 -9.10 -4.29
N ALA A 243 -18.65 -8.43 -3.82
CA ALA A 243 -19.06 -7.12 -4.29
C ALA A 243 -18.01 -6.02 -4.11
N PHE A 244 -17.17 -6.14 -3.08
CA PHE A 244 -16.16 -5.17 -2.71
C PHE A 244 -14.77 -5.79 -2.64
N VAL A 245 -13.76 -5.04 -3.09
CA VAL A 245 -12.35 -5.41 -2.87
C VAL A 245 -11.55 -4.21 -2.38
N SER A 246 -10.63 -4.49 -1.46
CA SER A 246 -9.65 -3.51 -1.00
C SER A 246 -8.75 -3.04 -2.14
N GLY A 247 -8.50 -1.74 -2.18
CA GLY A 247 -7.61 -1.05 -3.11
C GLY A 247 -6.13 -1.16 -2.78
N SER A 248 -5.75 -1.92 -1.74
CA SER A 248 -4.37 -2.09 -1.28
C SER A 248 -3.51 -2.90 -2.27
N GLY A 249 -3.30 -2.33 -3.46
CA GLY A 249 -2.42 -2.81 -4.53
C GLY A 249 -1.60 -1.66 -5.10
N GLY A 250 -0.79 -1.01 -4.27
CA GLY A 250 0.11 0.08 -4.67
C GLY A 250 1.54 -0.39 -4.97
N ALA A 251 1.88 -0.40 -6.26
CA ALA A 251 3.20 -0.20 -6.86
C ALA A 251 4.42 -0.97 -6.29
N PHE A 252 4.50 -2.30 -6.48
CA PHE A 252 5.79 -2.99 -6.68
C PHE A 252 5.57 -4.30 -7.47
N GLY A 253 5.67 -4.22 -8.80
CA GLY A 253 5.91 -5.35 -9.72
C GLY A 253 5.10 -6.62 -9.46
N GLY A 254 3.84 -6.61 -9.90
CA GLY A 254 2.93 -7.76 -9.92
C GLY A 254 1.49 -7.30 -9.82
N ARG A 255 0.70 -7.46 -10.88
CA ARG A 255 -0.77 -7.38 -10.78
C ARG A 255 -1.21 -8.58 -9.94
N VAL A 256 -1.24 -8.40 -8.62
CA VAL A 256 -2.01 -9.25 -7.72
C VAL A 256 -3.18 -8.39 -7.28
N GLY A 257 -4.21 -8.33 -8.13
CA GLY A 257 -5.52 -7.92 -7.64
C GLY A 257 -5.92 -8.98 -6.63
N ARG A 258 -5.73 -8.73 -5.33
CA ARG A 258 -6.28 -9.59 -4.28
C ARG A 258 -7.79 -9.51 -4.42
N LYS A 259 -8.42 -10.60 -4.88
CA LYS A 259 -9.80 -10.89 -4.53
C LYS A 259 -9.77 -11.09 -3.01
N VAL A 260 -10.13 -10.06 -2.26
CA VAL A 260 -10.49 -10.26 -0.86
C VAL A 260 -11.80 -11.03 -0.95
N GLN A 261 -11.74 -12.35 -0.79
CA GLN A 261 -12.91 -13.06 -0.29
C GLN A 261 -13.11 -12.46 1.09
N LEU A 262 -14.12 -11.59 1.22
CA LEU A 262 -14.71 -11.35 2.52
C LEU A 262 -15.10 -12.75 2.98
N GLY A 263 -14.32 -13.36 3.88
CA GLY A 263 -14.79 -14.48 4.68
C GLY A 263 -16.17 -14.11 5.22
N ASP A 264 -16.99 -15.09 5.50
CA ASP A 264 -18.45 -15.00 5.58
C ASP A 264 -19.05 -13.74 6.23
N VAL A 265 -19.13 -12.63 5.48
CA VAL A 265 -20.33 -11.80 5.50
C VAL A 265 -21.37 -12.73 4.91
N GLN A 266 -22.10 -13.47 5.76
CA GLN A 266 -23.32 -14.10 5.30
C GLN A 266 -24.12 -13.06 4.52
N PRO A 267 -24.78 -13.40 3.40
CA PRO A 267 -25.61 -12.45 2.64
C PRO A 267 -26.42 -11.63 3.64
N GLY A 268 -25.95 -10.40 3.84
CA GLY A 268 -26.39 -9.57 4.94
C GLY A 268 -27.54 -8.77 4.40
N THR A 269 -28.76 -9.19 4.70
CA THR A 269 -29.94 -8.36 4.48
C THR A 269 -29.83 -7.19 5.46
N VAL A 270 -29.43 -6.02 4.96
CA VAL A 270 -29.57 -4.79 5.73
C VAL A 270 -31.01 -4.33 5.55
N THR A 271 -31.87 -4.66 6.51
CA THR A 271 -33.24 -4.15 6.57
C THR A 271 -33.21 -2.79 7.27
N ILE A 272 -33.56 -1.73 6.55
CA ILE A 272 -33.69 -0.39 7.12
C ILE A 272 -35.13 -0.23 7.60
N ASP A 273 -35.34 -0.18 8.92
CA ASP A 273 -36.66 0.02 9.53
C ASP A 273 -37.23 1.41 9.17
N PRO A 274 -38.45 1.52 8.62
CA PRO A 274 -39.08 2.78 8.25
C PRO A 274 -39.42 3.68 9.46
N SER A 275 -39.44 3.13 10.67
CA SER A 275 -39.61 3.88 11.91
C SER A 275 -38.30 4.53 12.40
N HIS A 276 -37.16 4.18 11.80
CA HIS A 276 -35.89 4.86 12.07
C HIS A 276 -35.91 6.25 11.43
N PRO A 277 -35.71 7.33 12.21
CA PRO A 277 -35.82 8.67 11.67
C PRO A 277 -34.81 8.88 10.55
N ILE A 278 -35.22 9.69 9.58
CA ILE A 278 -34.49 10.11 8.36
C ILE A 278 -33.12 10.76 8.70
N ASP A 279 -32.89 11.08 9.98
CA ASP A 279 -31.69 11.67 10.56
C ASP A 279 -30.98 10.81 11.62
N SER A 280 -31.28 9.50 11.68
CA SER A 280 -30.63 8.57 12.62
C SER A 280 -29.13 8.44 12.38
N ASP A 281 -28.42 8.14 13.46
CA ASP A 281 -27.00 7.84 13.43
C ASP A 281 -26.72 6.58 12.61
N PRO A 282 -25.56 6.51 11.95
CA PRO A 282 -25.27 5.44 11.01
C PRO A 282 -25.27 4.10 11.72
N MET A 283 -25.90 3.11 11.09
CA MET A 283 -25.92 1.76 11.64
C MET A 283 -24.52 1.15 11.49
N THR A 284 -23.95 0.74 12.62
CA THR A 284 -22.75 -0.10 12.61
C THR A 284 -23.17 -1.51 12.23
N ILE A 285 -22.75 -1.97 11.05
CA ILE A 285 -22.93 -3.36 10.67
C ILE A 285 -21.76 -4.14 11.26
N SER A 286 -22.04 -4.99 12.24
CA SER A 286 -21.04 -5.96 12.72
C SER A 286 -20.65 -6.86 11.54
N THR A 287 -19.46 -6.64 10.99
CA THR A 287 -18.88 -7.61 10.08
C THR A 287 -18.61 -8.88 10.88
N PRO A 288 -19.06 -10.06 10.41
CA PRO A 288 -18.78 -11.32 11.10
C PRO A 288 -17.28 -11.44 11.37
N GLU A 289 -16.91 -12.03 12.50
CA GLU A 289 -15.53 -12.41 12.77
C GLU A 289 -15.12 -13.44 11.71
N THR A 290 -14.42 -12.98 10.68
CA THR A 290 -14.02 -13.85 9.59
C THR A 290 -12.75 -14.57 10.02
N GLU A 291 -12.86 -15.87 10.28
CA GLU A 291 -11.70 -16.75 10.53
C GLU A 291 -10.78 -16.82 9.30
N ASP A 292 -11.29 -16.47 8.10
CA ASP A 292 -10.59 -16.47 6.82
C ASP A 292 -10.07 -15.08 6.41
N VAL A 293 -9.44 -14.34 7.33
CA VAL A 293 -8.57 -13.24 6.89
C VAL A 293 -7.38 -13.88 6.17
N VAL A 294 -7.32 -13.77 4.84
CA VAL A 294 -6.10 -14.11 4.10
C VAL A 294 -5.01 -13.16 4.57
N ALA A 295 -4.28 -13.61 5.60
CA ALA A 295 -3.18 -12.89 6.20
C ALA A 295 -2.21 -12.49 5.07
N ASP A 296 -1.59 -11.32 5.19
CA ASP A 296 -0.34 -11.15 4.46
C ASP A 296 0.56 -12.29 4.96
N ALA A 297 0.82 -13.30 4.12
CA ALA A 297 1.60 -14.47 4.49
C ALA A 297 3.00 -14.12 5.01
N ARG A 298 3.43 -12.86 4.82
CA ARG A 298 4.69 -12.30 5.33
C ARG A 298 4.56 -11.63 6.69
N TYR A 299 3.35 -11.28 7.14
CA TYR A 299 3.17 -10.60 8.42
C TYR A 299 3.73 -11.47 9.55
N GLN A 300 4.72 -10.92 10.24
CA GLN A 300 5.40 -11.68 11.27
C GLN A 300 4.60 -11.70 12.58
N PRO A 301 4.72 -12.78 13.38
CA PRO A 301 4.10 -12.84 14.70
C PRO A 301 4.53 -11.68 15.61
N PRO A 302 3.69 -11.25 16.57
CA PRO A 302 4.01 -10.16 17.50
C PRO A 302 5.36 -10.33 18.22
N ALA A 303 5.75 -11.57 18.54
CA ALA A 303 7.04 -11.85 19.17
C ALA A 303 8.25 -11.39 18.34
N ILE A 304 8.18 -11.53 17.00
CA ILE A 304 9.22 -11.07 16.09
C ILE A 304 9.24 -9.55 16.03
N TRP A 305 8.07 -8.90 15.93
CA TRP A 305 7.97 -7.43 15.99
C TRP A 305 8.58 -6.87 17.27
N SER A 306 8.28 -7.46 18.43
CA SER A 306 8.87 -7.03 19.71
C SER A 306 10.39 -7.22 19.74
N ARG A 307 10.91 -8.34 19.22
CA ARG A 307 12.36 -8.60 19.13
C ARG A 307 13.06 -7.57 18.24
N GLU A 308 12.52 -7.34 17.04
CA GLU A 308 13.10 -6.41 16.07
C GLU A 308 13.00 -4.96 16.58
N SER A 309 11.86 -4.57 17.17
CA SER A 309 11.70 -3.24 17.78
C SER A 309 12.76 -2.99 18.85
N LYS A 310 12.98 -3.96 19.75
CA LYS A 310 14.01 -3.83 20.79
C LYS A 310 15.41 -3.69 20.18
N SER A 311 15.74 -4.47 19.15
CA SER A 311 17.04 -4.37 18.48
C SER A 311 17.24 -2.99 17.84
N VAL A 312 16.21 -2.43 17.20
CA VAL A 312 16.32 -1.08 16.61
C VAL A 312 16.38 -0.01 17.71
N GLU A 313 15.68 -0.17 18.84
CA GLU A 313 15.79 0.71 20.01
C GLU A 313 17.23 0.73 20.54
N GLU A 314 17.86 -0.44 20.73
CA GLU A 314 19.27 -0.57 21.14
C GLU A 314 20.22 0.11 20.12
N LEU A 315 19.96 -0.03 18.82
CA LEU A 315 20.77 0.65 17.81
C LEU A 315 20.61 2.18 17.88
N VAL A 316 19.40 2.69 18.15
CA VAL A 316 19.16 4.13 18.30
C VAL A 316 19.83 4.67 19.57
N GLU A 317 20.01 3.88 20.62
CA GLU A 317 20.80 4.30 21.79
C GLU A 317 22.28 4.51 21.42
N VAL A 318 22.83 3.66 20.56
CA VAL A 318 24.23 3.74 20.11
C VAL A 318 24.43 4.79 19.01
N GLU A 319 23.50 4.84 18.04
CA GLU A 319 23.53 5.70 16.86
C GLU A 319 22.29 6.61 16.84
N PRO A 320 22.21 7.60 17.77
CA PRO A 320 21.00 8.37 18.01
C PRO A 320 20.53 9.20 16.81
N ASP A 321 21.42 9.52 15.88
CA ASP A 321 21.12 10.35 14.71
C ASP A 321 20.96 9.53 13.43
N SER A 322 20.90 8.20 13.53
CA SER A 322 20.58 7.31 12.42
C SER A 322 19.13 7.53 11.96
N LYS A 323 18.99 8.28 10.86
CA LYS A 323 17.70 8.63 10.24
C LYS A 323 16.84 7.41 9.93
N TRP A 324 17.47 6.32 9.48
CA TRP A 324 16.75 5.10 9.10
C TRP A 324 16.36 4.25 10.30
N ALA A 325 17.19 4.18 11.34
CA ALA A 325 16.82 3.49 12.57
C ALA A 325 15.63 4.20 13.25
N LEU A 326 15.72 5.53 13.40
CA LEU A 326 14.63 6.37 13.92
C LEU A 326 13.33 6.22 13.10
N LEU A 327 13.42 6.32 11.77
CA LEU A 327 12.24 6.16 10.91
C LEU A 327 11.66 4.74 10.96
N THR A 328 12.51 3.72 11.11
CA THR A 328 12.06 2.33 11.27
C THR A 328 11.31 2.14 12.59
N LEU A 329 11.79 2.72 13.70
CA LEU A 329 11.06 2.74 14.96
C LEU A 329 9.69 3.38 14.82
N VAL A 330 9.58 4.52 14.12
CA VAL A 330 8.28 5.16 13.88
C VAL A 330 7.32 4.22 13.14
N TYR A 331 7.79 3.48 12.13
CA TYR A 331 6.94 2.50 11.45
C TYR A 331 6.56 1.32 12.33
N MET A 332 7.46 0.85 13.20
CA MET A 332 7.14 -0.21 14.16
C MET A 332 6.11 0.27 15.20
N MET A 333 6.26 1.50 15.69
CA MET A 333 5.31 2.15 16.60
C MET A 333 3.93 2.37 15.98
N LYS A 334 3.84 2.48 14.65
CA LYS A 334 2.55 2.54 13.95
C LYS A 334 1.76 1.24 14.05
N GLU A 335 2.45 0.09 14.10
CA GLU A 335 1.82 -1.23 14.17
C GLU A 335 1.49 -1.63 15.62
N VAL A 336 2.15 -1.01 16.61
CA VAL A 336 1.97 -1.27 18.05
C VAL A 336 1.18 -0.13 18.70
N THR A 337 0.01 -0.44 19.27
CA THR A 337 -0.86 0.58 19.88
C THR A 337 -0.21 1.26 21.09
N GLY A 338 -0.53 2.55 21.31
CA GLY A 338 -0.16 3.29 22.51
C GLY A 338 1.24 3.93 22.51
N ARG A 339 1.98 3.89 21.40
CA ARG A 339 3.31 4.50 21.25
C ARG A 339 3.30 5.82 20.45
N ASP A 340 2.12 6.43 20.23
CA ASP A 340 1.97 7.60 19.36
C ASP A 340 2.83 8.80 19.80
N GLU A 341 2.95 9.05 21.10
CA GLU A 341 3.76 10.15 21.62
C GLU A 341 5.26 9.97 21.36
N ASP A 342 5.77 8.73 21.49
CA ASP A 342 7.16 8.41 21.16
C ASP A 342 7.41 8.64 19.67
N ALA A 343 6.49 8.18 18.82
CA ALA A 343 6.58 8.36 17.37
C ALA A 343 6.59 9.85 17.00
N ILE A 344 5.73 10.66 17.61
CA ILE A 344 5.69 12.12 17.43
C ILE A 344 7.03 12.76 17.81
N ARG A 345 7.60 12.42 18.97
CA ARG A 345 8.91 12.94 19.42
C ARG A 345 10.03 12.57 18.44
N ILE A 346 10.06 11.32 17.96
CA ILE A 346 11.05 10.87 16.98
C ILE A 346 10.89 11.62 15.65
N LEU A 347 9.66 11.85 15.18
CA LEU A 347 9.40 12.59 13.95
C LEU A 347 9.86 14.04 14.03
N GLU A 348 9.70 14.68 15.18
CA GLU A 348 10.22 16.04 15.42
C GLU A 348 11.75 16.08 15.44
N LYS A 349 12.39 15.01 15.95
CA LYS A 349 13.85 14.85 15.83
C LYS A 349 14.28 14.67 14.38
N LEU A 350 13.58 13.81 13.63
CA LEU A 350 13.85 13.54 12.21
C LEU A 350 13.70 14.78 11.34
N GLU A 351 12.70 15.63 11.61
CA GLU A 351 12.51 16.90 10.92
C GLU A 351 13.74 17.80 11.00
N LYS A 352 14.40 17.84 12.17
CA LYS A 352 15.62 18.62 12.40
C LYS A 352 16.86 17.96 11.78
N LEU A 353 17.00 16.65 11.94
CA LEU A 353 18.13 15.88 11.41
C LEU A 353 18.13 15.77 9.89
N ASP A 354 16.97 15.88 9.26
CA ASP A 354 16.80 15.59 7.85
C ASP A 354 15.81 16.53 7.14
N GLY A 355 16.21 17.80 7.07
CA GLY A 355 15.41 18.89 6.52
C GLY A 355 14.90 18.67 5.09
N MET A 356 15.60 17.89 4.25
CA MET A 356 15.12 17.57 2.90
C MET A 356 13.81 16.75 2.91
N ARG A 357 13.57 15.96 3.96
CA ARG A 357 12.34 15.16 4.16
C ARG A 357 11.43 15.74 5.26
N ALA A 358 11.67 16.97 5.73
CA ALA A 358 10.86 17.61 6.78
C ALA A 358 9.35 17.57 6.50
N GLY A 359 8.94 17.81 5.24
CA GLY A 359 7.52 17.71 4.85
C GLY A 359 6.96 16.29 5.03
N TYR A 360 7.73 15.27 4.67
CA TYR A 360 7.36 13.86 4.85
C TYR A 360 7.16 13.52 6.33
N TYR A 361 8.04 13.98 7.22
CA TYR A 361 7.91 13.72 8.65
C TYR A 361 6.72 14.46 9.26
N ARG A 362 6.44 15.70 8.85
CA ARG A 362 5.25 16.45 9.30
C ARG A 362 3.94 15.78 8.86
N ASP A 363 3.90 15.27 7.64
CA ASP A 363 2.74 14.53 7.14
C ASP A 363 2.54 13.23 7.93
N LEU A 364 3.61 12.48 8.19
CA LEU A 364 3.54 11.27 9.02
C LEU A 364 3.17 11.58 10.48
N LYS A 365 3.64 12.71 11.03
CA LYS A 365 3.29 13.18 12.37
C LYS A 365 1.81 13.48 12.49
N SER A 366 1.22 14.08 11.45
CA SER A 366 -0.22 14.37 11.40
C SER A 366 -1.07 13.10 11.56
N GLU A 367 -0.58 11.95 11.09
CA GLU A 367 -1.25 10.66 11.29
C GLU A 367 -1.31 10.23 12.76
N PHE A 368 -0.19 10.29 13.47
CA PHE A 368 -0.15 9.96 14.90
C PHE A 368 -0.95 10.94 15.76
N VAL A 369 -0.86 12.24 15.46
CA VAL A 369 -1.64 13.28 16.15
C VAL A 369 -3.14 13.06 15.98
N LEU A 370 -3.58 12.81 14.75
CA LEU A 370 -5.00 12.57 14.45
C LEU A 370 -5.48 11.24 15.05
N ASN A 371 -4.71 10.16 14.93
CA ASN A 371 -5.04 8.86 15.52
C ASN A 371 -5.27 8.96 17.03
N ARG A 372 -4.37 9.67 17.73
CA ARG A 372 -4.48 9.87 19.18
C ARG A 372 -5.70 10.71 19.57
N ALA A 373 -6.05 11.71 18.77
CA ALA A 373 -7.23 12.54 19.02
C ALA A 373 -8.54 11.75 18.84
N ILE A 374 -8.57 10.80 17.89
CA ILE A 374 -9.75 9.95 17.63
C ILE A 374 -9.83 8.79 18.63
N ASN A 375 -8.70 8.16 18.92
CA ASN A 375 -8.60 6.99 19.79
C ASN A 375 -7.68 7.32 20.98
N PRO A 376 -8.15 8.11 21.96
CA PRO A 376 -7.32 8.48 23.10
C PRO A 376 -6.92 7.24 23.92
N PRO A 377 -5.71 7.21 24.52
CA PRO A 377 -5.29 6.14 25.42
C PRO A 377 -6.30 5.93 26.55
N GLN A 378 -6.51 4.67 26.96
CA GLN A 378 -7.48 4.28 28.01
C GLN A 378 -7.36 5.06 29.33
N GLN A 379 -6.20 5.65 29.63
CA GLN A 379 -5.97 6.50 30.81
C GLN A 379 -6.64 7.89 30.73
N ILE A 380 -7.02 8.37 29.54
CA ILE A 380 -7.69 9.67 29.32
C ILE A 380 -9.22 9.49 29.21
N LEU A 381 -9.69 8.27 28.94
CA LEU A 381 -11.11 7.94 28.71
C LEU A 381 -12.04 8.24 29.89
N ALA A 382 -11.54 8.31 31.12
CA ALA A 382 -12.37 8.51 32.31
C ALA A 382 -13.03 9.91 32.40
N SER A 383 -12.74 10.82 31.45
CA SER A 383 -13.20 12.22 31.51
C SER A 383 -13.70 12.81 30.18
N GLN A 384 -13.70 12.05 29.08
CA GLN A 384 -14.12 12.55 27.77
C GLN A 384 -15.11 11.59 27.13
N THR A 385 -16.21 12.14 26.61
CA THR A 385 -17.12 11.42 25.70
C THR A 385 -16.34 11.00 24.45
N SER A 386 -16.59 9.77 23.99
CA SER A 386 -15.93 9.28 22.78
C SER A 386 -16.31 10.19 21.59
N PRO A 387 -15.40 10.44 20.63
CA PRO A 387 -15.76 11.10 19.37
C PRO A 387 -16.90 10.38 18.63
N ALA A 388 -17.11 9.08 18.88
CA ALA A 388 -18.25 8.34 18.34
C ALA A 388 -19.59 8.78 18.95
N GLU A 389 -19.59 9.31 20.19
CA GLU A 389 -20.77 9.82 20.91
C GLU A 389 -20.98 11.33 20.68
N SER A 390 -19.96 12.04 20.19
CA SER A 390 -20.00 13.47 19.86
C SER A 390 -20.01 13.65 18.35
N HIS A 391 -21.13 14.13 17.78
CA HIS A 391 -21.18 14.54 16.36
C HIS A 391 -20.28 15.73 16.02
N THR A 392 -19.55 16.27 17.00
CA THR A 392 -18.56 17.33 16.83
C THR A 392 -17.16 16.82 17.11
N PHE A 393 -16.23 17.07 16.19
CA PHE A 393 -14.81 16.80 16.36
C PHE A 393 -14.00 18.07 16.12
N THR A 394 -13.17 18.44 17.11
CA THR A 394 -12.36 19.65 17.08
C THR A 394 -10.90 19.29 17.33
N LEU A 395 -10.02 19.70 16.42
CA LEU A 395 -8.59 19.50 16.52
C LEU A 395 -7.84 20.70 15.93
N THR A 396 -7.79 21.78 16.69
CA THR A 396 -7.21 23.07 16.27
C THR A 396 -5.82 23.29 16.84
N SER A 397 -4.99 24.09 16.17
CA SER A 397 -3.68 24.53 16.68
C SER A 397 -2.66 23.42 16.99
N VAL A 398 -2.76 22.25 16.35
CA VAL A 398 -1.83 21.12 16.54
C VAL A 398 -0.87 20.89 15.36
N SER A 399 -0.83 21.84 14.41
CA SER A 399 0.10 21.84 13.26
C SER A 399 -0.08 20.67 12.28
N LEU A 400 -1.31 20.19 12.06
CA LEU A 400 -1.58 19.18 11.01
C LEU A 400 -1.18 19.71 9.63
N THR A 401 -0.45 18.91 8.86
CA THR A 401 -0.10 19.21 7.45
C THR A 401 -0.81 18.30 6.46
N SER A 402 -1.27 17.13 6.91
CA SER A 402 -2.01 16.15 6.10
C SER A 402 -3.21 15.58 6.86
N LEU A 403 -4.17 15.02 6.10
CA LEU A 403 -5.31 14.27 6.62
C LEU A 403 -5.26 12.84 6.07
N PRO A 404 -4.71 11.88 6.84
CA PRO A 404 -4.63 10.49 6.42
C PRO A 404 -6.03 9.87 6.33
N THR A 405 -6.39 9.37 5.16
CA THR A 405 -7.73 8.84 4.88
C THR A 405 -8.11 7.64 5.74
N SER A 406 -7.13 6.78 6.06
CA SER A 406 -7.32 5.60 6.92
C SER A 406 -7.72 5.94 8.35
N THR A 407 -7.32 7.14 8.79
CA THR A 407 -7.64 7.66 10.11
C THR A 407 -8.93 8.47 10.06
N LEU A 408 -9.06 9.34 9.06
CA LEU A 408 -10.20 10.23 8.86
C LEU A 408 -11.50 9.45 8.64
N SER A 409 -11.47 8.28 8.00
CA SER A 409 -12.66 7.44 7.79
C SER A 409 -13.31 6.96 9.10
N ASN A 410 -12.59 6.95 10.22
CA ASN A 410 -13.16 6.60 11.53
C ASN A 410 -14.09 7.70 12.08
N LEU A 411 -14.07 8.90 11.48
CA LEU A 411 -14.94 10.01 11.85
C LEU A 411 -16.20 10.07 10.97
N TYR A 412 -16.62 8.96 10.36
CA TYR A 412 -17.74 8.93 9.42
C TYR A 412 -19.09 9.39 10.01
N THR A 413 -19.22 9.42 11.34
CA THR A 413 -20.40 9.85 12.07
C THR A 413 -20.46 11.38 12.32
N ILE A 414 -19.37 12.12 12.08
CA ILE A 414 -19.29 13.53 12.48
C ILE A 414 -20.18 14.43 11.60
N ARG A 415 -20.80 15.42 12.25
CA ARG A 415 -21.59 16.50 11.62
C ARG A 415 -20.85 17.82 11.64
N HIS A 416 -20.00 18.05 12.65
CA HIS A 416 -19.21 19.27 12.78
C HIS A 416 -17.72 18.93 12.92
N LEU A 417 -16.91 19.42 11.98
CA LEU A 417 -15.47 19.21 11.96
C LEU A 417 -14.75 20.55 12.03
N ASP A 418 -13.99 20.78 13.10
CA ASP A 418 -13.14 21.96 13.22
C ASP A 418 -11.65 21.57 13.22
N LEU A 419 -10.96 21.95 12.16
CA LEU A 419 -9.53 21.77 11.94
C LEU A 419 -8.82 23.11 11.73
N SER A 420 -9.39 24.19 12.28
CA SER A 420 -8.86 25.55 12.18
C SER A 420 -7.48 25.69 12.84
N HIS A 421 -6.72 26.68 12.38
CA HIS A 421 -5.38 27.03 12.88
C HIS A 421 -4.37 25.89 12.78
N ASN A 422 -4.42 25.11 11.69
CA ASN A 422 -3.41 24.09 11.35
C ASN A 422 -2.56 24.54 10.15
N ALA A 423 -1.82 23.62 9.53
CA ALA A 423 -0.95 23.87 8.38
C ALA A 423 -1.38 23.06 7.14
N LEU A 424 -2.66 22.70 7.04
CA LEU A 424 -3.21 21.89 5.95
C LEU A 424 -3.09 22.63 4.62
N ARG A 425 -2.57 21.96 3.58
CA ARG A 425 -2.46 22.50 2.21
C ARG A 425 -3.59 22.07 1.29
N SER A 426 -4.35 21.07 1.72
CA SER A 426 -5.37 20.38 0.93
C SER A 426 -6.48 19.90 1.84
N MET A 427 -7.71 19.98 1.34
CA MET A 427 -8.92 19.41 1.96
C MET A 427 -9.47 18.21 1.17
N LYS A 428 -8.62 17.56 0.37
CA LYS A 428 -8.98 16.30 -0.30
C LYS A 428 -9.45 15.25 0.70
N PHE A 429 -10.36 14.39 0.24
CA PHE A 429 -10.91 13.26 0.98
C PHE A 429 -11.90 13.62 2.08
N ILE A 430 -12.34 14.88 2.16
CA ILE A 430 -13.44 15.28 3.05
C ILE A 430 -14.77 14.63 2.62
N GLU A 431 -14.89 14.22 1.35
CA GLU A 431 -16.01 13.43 0.82
C GLU A 431 -16.21 12.05 1.48
N ILE A 432 -15.27 11.59 2.33
CA ILE A 432 -15.41 10.34 3.08
C ILE A 432 -16.23 10.48 4.37
N LEU A 433 -16.69 11.70 4.69
CA LEU A 433 -17.47 12.05 5.87
C LEU A 433 -18.92 12.35 5.47
N PRO A 434 -19.78 11.34 5.26
CA PRO A 434 -21.08 11.52 4.59
C PRO A 434 -22.07 12.40 5.36
N LEU A 435 -21.92 12.51 6.68
CA LEU A 435 -22.84 13.24 7.55
C LEU A 435 -22.42 14.68 7.84
N LEU A 436 -21.33 15.15 7.23
CA LEU A 436 -20.74 16.44 7.55
C LEU A 436 -21.67 17.61 7.18
N GLU A 437 -22.04 18.41 8.18
CA GLU A 437 -22.89 19.60 8.06
C GLU A 437 -22.07 20.90 8.09
N THR A 438 -21.05 20.94 8.95
CA THR A 438 -20.18 22.10 9.12
C THR A 438 -18.72 21.67 9.09
N ILE A 439 -17.91 22.36 8.28
CA ILE A 439 -16.46 22.21 8.30
C ILE A 439 -15.78 23.57 8.48
N GLU A 440 -14.93 23.67 9.50
CA GLU A 440 -14.14 24.85 9.84
C GLU A 440 -12.66 24.54 9.58
N LEU A 441 -12.05 25.27 8.65
CA LEU A 441 -10.67 25.13 8.17
C LEU A 441 -9.94 26.47 8.23
N GLU A 442 -10.36 27.39 9.10
CA GLU A 442 -9.81 28.73 9.15
C GLU A 442 -8.30 28.71 9.49
N GLY A 443 -7.53 29.66 8.98
CA GLY A 443 -6.11 29.80 9.32
C GLY A 443 -5.23 28.60 8.91
N ASN A 444 -5.52 27.96 7.79
CA ASN A 444 -4.70 26.90 7.17
C ASN A 444 -3.95 27.42 5.93
N GLN A 445 -3.40 26.53 5.09
CA GLN A 445 -2.65 26.85 3.86
C GLN A 445 -3.33 26.28 2.60
N ILE A 446 -4.65 26.10 2.62
CA ILE A 446 -5.41 25.47 1.53
C ILE A 446 -5.43 26.38 0.30
N GLU A 447 -5.08 25.80 -0.86
CA GLU A 447 -5.03 26.54 -2.13
C GLU A 447 -6.29 26.38 -2.99
N ARG A 448 -7.04 25.29 -2.80
CA ARG A 448 -8.24 24.97 -3.57
C ARG A 448 -9.32 24.40 -2.68
N VAL A 449 -10.54 24.91 -2.82
CA VAL A 449 -11.73 24.29 -2.24
C VAL A 449 -12.22 23.22 -3.22
N GLN A 450 -12.27 21.97 -2.77
CA GLN A 450 -12.62 20.82 -3.60
C GLN A 450 -13.13 19.65 -2.74
N GLY A 451 -13.74 18.64 -3.36
CA GLY A 451 -14.22 17.44 -2.65
C GLY A 451 -15.52 17.62 -1.87
N LEU A 452 -16.23 18.74 -2.07
CA LEU A 452 -17.46 19.04 -1.33
C LEU A 452 -18.75 18.67 -2.08
N GLY A 453 -18.70 18.53 -3.40
CA GLY A 453 -19.91 18.42 -4.23
C GLY A 453 -20.79 17.18 -3.99
N GLY A 454 -20.25 16.15 -3.32
CA GLY A 454 -20.98 14.94 -2.93
C GLY A 454 -21.59 15.00 -1.53
N LEU A 455 -21.19 15.95 -0.68
CA LEU A 455 -21.65 16.05 0.70
C LEU A 455 -23.04 16.69 0.76
N MET A 456 -24.08 15.84 0.78
CA MET A 456 -25.48 16.29 0.77
C MET A 456 -25.81 17.17 1.98
N ARG A 457 -25.34 16.81 3.18
CA ARG A 457 -25.68 17.54 4.41
C ARG A 457 -24.87 18.82 4.64
N LEU A 458 -23.87 19.12 3.82
CA LEU A 458 -22.99 20.26 4.07
C LEU A 458 -23.75 21.59 3.95
N ARG A 459 -23.69 22.41 4.99
CA ARG A 459 -24.35 23.73 5.09
C ARG A 459 -23.35 24.87 5.25
N ARG A 460 -22.24 24.61 5.94
CA ARG A 460 -21.29 25.65 6.32
C ARG A 460 -19.86 25.23 6.09
N VAL A 461 -19.10 26.11 5.44
CA VAL A 461 -17.69 25.92 5.12
C VAL A 461 -16.92 27.18 5.52
N GLY A 462 -16.17 27.11 6.61
CA GLY A 462 -15.28 28.18 7.05
C GLY A 462 -13.87 27.96 6.50
N VAL A 463 -13.41 28.87 5.65
CA VAL A 463 -12.08 28.77 5.00
C VAL A 463 -11.30 30.08 5.07
N LYS A 464 -11.68 30.98 5.97
CA LYS A 464 -11.01 32.27 6.17
C LYS A 464 -9.54 32.08 6.51
N GLY A 465 -8.66 32.96 6.02
CA GLY A 465 -7.23 32.89 6.35
C GLY A 465 -6.47 31.76 5.65
N ASN A 466 -7.01 31.21 4.55
CA ASN A 466 -6.31 30.27 3.65
C ASN A 466 -5.68 30.98 2.44
N ARG A 467 -5.08 30.21 1.52
CA ARG A 467 -4.44 30.69 0.28
C ARG A 467 -5.28 30.35 -0.95
N ILE A 468 -6.60 30.44 -0.85
CA ILE A 468 -7.53 29.95 -1.87
C ILE A 468 -7.33 30.71 -3.17
N ARG A 469 -7.11 29.96 -4.25
CA ARG A 469 -6.98 30.44 -5.64
C ARG A 469 -8.03 29.82 -6.57
N GLY A 470 -8.80 28.85 -6.10
CA GLY A 470 -9.83 28.17 -6.87
C GLY A 470 -10.88 27.50 -5.98
N VAL A 471 -12.11 27.46 -6.48
CA VAL A 471 -13.26 26.88 -5.80
C VAL A 471 -13.95 25.95 -6.79
N GLU A 472 -14.10 24.68 -6.41
CA GLU A 472 -14.74 23.64 -7.21
C GLU A 472 -15.74 22.86 -6.34
N GLY A 473 -16.88 22.48 -6.92
CA GLY A 473 -17.85 21.61 -6.26
C GLY A 473 -18.67 22.25 -5.14
N LEU A 474 -18.64 23.58 -4.99
CA LEU A 474 -19.69 24.30 -4.27
C LEU A 474 -20.84 24.55 -5.26
N ARG A 475 -22.06 24.21 -4.86
CA ARG A 475 -23.27 24.63 -5.58
C ARG A 475 -23.52 26.11 -5.24
N GLU A 476 -24.00 26.88 -6.22
CA GLU A 476 -24.47 28.25 -5.98
C GLU A 476 -25.63 28.30 -4.98
#